data_AF-A0A6P2G129-F1
#
_entry.id   AF-A0A6P2G129-F1
#
_cell.length_a   1.000
_cell.length_b   1.000
_cell.length_c   1.000
_cell.angle_alpha   90.00
_cell.angle_beta   90.00
_cell.angle_gamma   90.00
#
_symmetry.space_group_name_H-M   'P 1'
#
loop_
_entity.id
_entity.type
_entity.pdbx_description
1 polymer ?
#
loop_
_entity_poly.entity_id
_entity_poly.type
_entity_poly.pdbx_seq_one_letter_code
_entity_poly.pdbx_strand_id
1 'polypeptide(L)'
;MAEAGVGIHDVEFIPLTPEIRVADHAQAIALAAELGARRLNVSGDDVDVDRLAERFGALCDLAAAAGMGVDLEFVRAGRMAGC
;
A
#
# COMPACT_ATOMS: atom_id res chain seq x y z
N MET A 1 9.33 14.10 -15.98
CA MET A 1 9.45 14.24 -14.50
C MET A 1 10.90 14.36 -14.09
N ALA A 2 11.75 13.35 -14.39
CA ALA A 2 13.19 13.41 -14.10
C ALA A 2 13.90 14.62 -14.72
N GLU A 3 13.61 14.95 -15.99
CA GLU A 3 14.18 16.13 -16.67
C GLU A 3 13.76 17.47 -16.03
N ALA A 4 12.64 17.49 -15.30
CA ALA A 4 12.16 18.66 -14.56
C ALA A 4 12.70 18.69 -13.11
N GLY A 5 13.55 17.73 -12.71
CA GLY A 5 14.04 17.60 -11.34
C GLY A 5 12.99 17.11 -10.33
N VAL A 6 11.89 16.53 -10.80
CA VAL A 6 10.78 16.05 -9.96
C VAL A 6 10.79 14.52 -9.91
N GLY A 7 10.73 13.96 -8.69
CA GLY A 7 10.66 12.52 -8.43
C GLY A 7 9.35 12.10 -7.75
N ILE A 8 9.08 10.80 -7.77
CA ILE A 8 7.96 10.19 -7.04
C ILE A 8 8.44 9.86 -5.63
N HIS A 9 7.72 10.33 -4.60
CA HIS A 9 8.02 9.97 -3.21
C HIS A 9 7.18 8.80 -2.73
N ASP A 10 5.88 8.84 -3.02
CA ASP A 10 4.88 7.92 -2.49
C ASP A 10 3.94 7.45 -3.60
N VAL A 11 3.36 6.26 -3.42
CA VAL A 11 2.35 5.67 -4.30
C VAL A 11 1.05 5.49 -3.53
N GLU A 12 -0.01 6.06 -4.11
CA GLU A 12 -1.37 6.09 -3.58
C GLU A 12 -2.28 5.21 -4.46
N PHE A 13 -3.03 4.23 -3.97
CA PHE A 13 -3.13 3.67 -2.62
C PHE A 13 -3.67 2.23 -2.70
N ILE A 14 -3.41 1.38 -1.67
CA ILE A 14 -3.96 0.01 -1.59
C ILE A 14 -4.87 -0.17 -0.36
N PRO A 15 -6.16 -0.50 -0.54
CA PRO A 15 -7.03 -0.86 0.58
C PRO A 15 -6.74 -2.29 1.04
N LEU A 16 -6.46 -2.49 2.32
CA LEU A 16 -6.34 -3.83 2.91
C LEU A 16 -7.74 -4.39 3.22
N THR A 17 -8.42 -4.89 2.19
CA THR A 17 -9.72 -5.55 2.33
C THR A 17 -9.56 -7.03 2.72
N PRO A 18 -10.62 -7.72 3.20
CA PRO A 18 -10.54 -9.14 3.51
C PRO A 18 -10.10 -10.03 2.34
N GLU A 19 -10.44 -9.63 1.11
CA GLU A 19 -10.18 -10.38 -0.13
C GLU A 19 -8.81 -10.07 -0.75
N ILE A 20 -8.06 -9.10 -0.21
CA ILE A 20 -6.78 -8.68 -0.80
C ILE A 20 -5.82 -9.86 -0.95
N ARG A 21 -5.17 -9.89 -2.11
CA ARG A 21 -4.09 -10.81 -2.41
C ARG A 21 -2.79 -10.01 -2.51
N VAL A 22 -2.06 -9.94 -1.39
CA VAL A 22 -0.82 -9.13 -1.28
C VAL A 22 0.16 -9.39 -2.45
N ALA A 23 0.32 -10.65 -2.85
CA ALA A 23 1.22 -11.04 -3.95
C ALA A 23 0.87 -10.40 -5.31
N ASP A 24 -0.40 -10.04 -5.54
CA ASP A 24 -0.85 -9.43 -6.78
C ASP A 24 -0.28 -8.00 -6.95
N HIS A 25 0.23 -7.39 -5.86
CA HIS A 25 0.85 -6.06 -5.88
C HIS A 25 2.37 -6.07 -6.12
N ALA A 26 3.01 -7.25 -6.21
CA ALA A 26 4.46 -7.35 -6.33
C ALA A 26 5.02 -6.59 -7.55
N GLN A 27 4.36 -6.71 -8.70
CA GLN A 27 4.79 -6.02 -9.93
C GLN A 27 4.63 -4.49 -9.81
N ALA A 28 3.55 -4.02 -9.19
CA ALA A 28 3.31 -2.60 -9.00
C ALA A 28 4.33 -1.98 -8.03
N ILE A 29 4.67 -2.68 -6.95
CA ILE A 29 5.68 -2.24 -5.97
C ILE A 29 7.07 -2.21 -6.61
N ALA A 30 7.44 -3.24 -7.38
CA ALA A 30 8.70 -3.26 -8.11
C ALA A 30 8.82 -2.06 -9.08
N LEU A 31 7.77 -1.79 -9.86
CA LEU A 31 7.73 -0.64 -10.76
C LEU A 31 7.80 0.69 -10.01
N ALA A 32 7.09 0.83 -8.90
CA ALA A 32 7.15 2.03 -8.06
C ALA A 32 8.58 2.31 -7.58
N ALA A 33 9.29 1.28 -7.10
CA ALA A 33 10.68 1.37 -6.70
C ALA A 33 11.60 1.78 -7.87
N GLU A 34 11.41 1.19 -9.06
CA GLU A 34 12.14 1.56 -10.28
C GLU A 34 11.93 3.03 -10.67
N LEU A 35 10.72 3.56 -10.46
CA LEU A 35 10.39 4.97 -10.68
C LEU A 35 10.90 5.90 -9.56
N GLY A 36 11.54 5.35 -8.53
CA GLY A 36 12.17 6.09 -7.45
C GLY A 36 11.28 6.36 -6.24
N ALA A 37 10.10 5.74 -6.16
CA ALA A 37 9.25 5.83 -4.97
C ALA A 37 9.98 5.29 -3.73
N ARG A 38 9.52 5.75 -2.56
CA ARG A 38 10.06 5.41 -1.24
C ARG A 38 9.00 4.88 -0.29
N ARG A 39 7.74 5.30 -0.51
CA ARG A 39 6.59 5.00 0.33
C ARG A 39 5.48 4.37 -0.51
N LEU A 40 4.65 3.57 0.14
CA LEU A 40 3.41 3.01 -0.35
C LEU A 40 2.34 3.25 0.71
N ASN A 41 1.28 3.97 0.37
CA ASN A 41 0.20 4.26 1.29
C ASN A 41 -0.93 3.20 1.22
N VAL A 42 -1.46 2.80 2.38
CA VAL A 42 -2.55 1.81 2.52
C VAL A 42 -3.57 2.20 3.58
N SER A 43 -4.79 1.66 3.50
CA SER A 43 -5.79 1.75 4.58
C SER A 43 -6.12 0.38 5.13
N GLY A 44 -6.55 0.35 6.40
CA GLY A 44 -7.12 -0.83 7.02
C GLY A 44 -8.61 -0.95 6.74
N ASP A 45 -8.97 -1.59 5.64
CA ASP A 45 -10.36 -1.80 5.21
C ASP A 45 -10.87 -3.21 5.57
N ASP A 46 -10.45 -3.70 6.74
CA ASP A 46 -10.84 -4.99 7.29
C ASP A 46 -11.20 -4.85 8.77
N VAL A 47 -12.38 -5.36 9.15
CA VAL A 47 -12.88 -5.32 10.53
C VAL A 47 -12.22 -6.36 11.43
N ASP A 48 -11.59 -7.37 10.83
CA ASP A 48 -10.81 -8.38 11.53
C ASP A 48 -9.37 -7.86 11.69
N VAL A 49 -9.06 -7.41 12.90
CA VAL A 49 -7.76 -6.78 13.21
C VAL A 49 -6.60 -7.76 13.05
N ASP A 50 -6.81 -9.06 13.33
CA ASP A 50 -5.76 -10.06 13.21
C ASP A 50 -5.42 -10.33 11.74
N ARG A 51 -6.46 -10.50 10.89
CA ARG A 51 -6.26 -10.63 9.44
C ARG A 51 -5.66 -9.35 8.84
N LEU A 52 -6.12 -8.18 9.29
CA LEU A 52 -5.55 -6.90 8.86
C LEU A 52 -4.05 -6.80 9.18
N ALA A 53 -3.66 -7.13 10.42
CA ALA A 53 -2.27 -7.10 10.85
C ALA A 53 -1.41 -8.09 10.06
N GLU A 54 -1.92 -9.29 9.79
CA GLU A 54 -1.25 -10.29 8.95
C GLU A 54 -1.02 -9.77 7.52
N ARG A 55 -2.06 -9.21 6.89
CA ARG A 55 -1.97 -8.66 5.52
C ARG A 55 -1.05 -7.45 5.45
N PHE A 56 -1.11 -6.56 6.43
CA PHE A 56 -0.23 -5.41 6.53
C PHE A 56 1.23 -5.85 6.67
N GLY A 57 1.53 -6.82 7.54
CA GLY A 57 2.88 -7.38 7.69
C GLY A 57 3.40 -7.99 6.39
N ALA A 58 2.58 -8.80 5.71
CA ALA A 58 2.96 -9.40 4.43
C ALA A 58 3.24 -8.35 3.33
N LEU A 59 2.49 -7.24 3.33
CA LEU A 59 2.74 -6.14 2.40
C LEU A 59 4.02 -5.37 2.74
N CYS A 60 4.31 -5.16 4.03
CA CYS A 60 5.56 -4.58 4.49
C CYS A 60 6.77 -5.43 4.05
N ASP A 61 6.70 -6.76 4.18
CA ASP A 61 7.76 -7.66 3.73
C ASP A 61 7.98 -7.56 2.21
N LEU A 62 6.89 -7.50 1.44
CA LEU A 62 6.93 -7.35 -0.01
C LEU A 62 7.53 -6.00 -0.44
N ALA A 63 7.13 -4.91 0.20
CA ALA A 63 7.66 -3.57 -0.05
C ALA A 63 9.14 -3.43 0.36
N ALA A 64 9.53 -4.04 1.48
CA ALA A 64 10.90 -4.04 1.96
C ALA A 64 11.84 -4.74 0.98
N ALA A 65 11.39 -5.80 0.30
CA ALA A 65 12.16 -6.47 -0.75
C ALA A 65 12.45 -5.55 -1.96
N ALA A 66 11.62 -4.53 -2.19
CA ALA A 66 11.81 -3.48 -3.20
C ALA A 66 12.49 -2.20 -2.64
N GLY A 67 12.89 -2.19 -1.37
CA GLY A 67 13.50 -1.02 -0.71
C GLY A 67 12.51 0.10 -0.39
N MET A 68 11.20 -0.20 -0.34
CA MET A 68 10.14 0.75 -0.02
C MET A 68 9.62 0.54 1.40
N GLY A 69 9.13 1.62 2.02
CA GLY A 69 8.34 1.56 3.26
C GLY A 69 6.84 1.60 2.98
N VAL A 70 6.04 1.17 3.95
CA VAL A 70 4.57 1.23 3.88
C VAL A 70 4.05 2.19 4.95
N ASP A 71 3.12 3.06 4.56
CA ASP A 71 2.38 3.96 5.43
C ASP A 71 0.95 3.45 5.60
N LEU A 72 0.49 3.36 6.85
CA LEU A 72 -0.90 3.04 7.16
C LEU A 72 -1.66 4.35 7.41
N GLU A 73 -2.56 4.69 6.49
CA GLU A 73 -3.43 5.84 6.63
C GLU A 73 -4.74 5.47 7.33
N PHE A 74 -5.06 6.27 8.34
CA PHE A 74 -6.36 6.21 9.02
C PHE A 74 -7.39 6.98 8.20
N VAL A 75 -7.76 6.42 7.05
CA VAL A 75 -8.88 6.94 6.28
C VAL A 75 -10.14 6.65 7.09
N ARG A 76 -10.86 7.70 7.51
CA ARG A 76 -12.22 7.51 8.03
C ARG A 76 -13.00 6.84 6.92
N ALA A 77 -13.29 5.55 7.05
CA ALA A 77 -14.24 4.86 6.20
C ALA A 77 -15.47 5.76 6.11
N GLY A 78 -15.70 6.33 4.92
CA GLY A 78 -17.04 6.83 4.64
C GLY A 78 -17.94 5.66 4.92
N ARG A 79 -18.90 5.81 5.84
CA ARG A 79 -20.01 4.86 5.90
C ARG A 79 -20.59 4.80 4.49
N MET A 80 -20.22 3.79 3.73
CA MET A 80 -21.13 3.11 2.83
C MET A 80 -21.47 1.77 3.48
N ALA A 81 -21.86 1.82 4.76
CA ALA A 81 -22.66 0.77 5.35
C ALA A 81 -24.08 0.96 4.78
N GLY A 82 -24.36 0.26 3.69
CA GLY A 82 -25.69 0.02 3.12
C GLY A 82 -26.68 1.19 3.16
N CYS A 83 -26.74 2.00 2.11
CA CYS A 83 -27.97 2.57 1.58
C CYS A 83 -27.76 3.05 0.15
#